data_AF-A0A7S4FQ85-F1
#
_entry.id   AF-A0A7S4FQ85-F1
#
_cell.length_a   1.000
_cell.length_b   1.000
_cell.length_c   1.000
_cell.angle_alpha   90.00
_cell.angle_beta   90.00
_cell.angle_gamma   90.00
#
_symmetry.space_group_name_H-M   'P 1'
#
loop_
_entity.id
_entity.type
_entity.pdbx_description
1 polymer ?
#
loop_
_entity_poly.entity_id
_entity_poly.type
_entity_poly.pdbx_seq_one_letter_code
_entity_poly.pdbx_strand_id
1 'polypeptide(L)'
;QANNYYGAVEYRLVSRTTCGSAAVQLPGTPSKYIVASGWALPASFTVEARLFVRAGPRDPYWLSYAVSGNDNCFLSRPPGTLLQWITVHITYSAGTTTYYSNGEVDDTLRYGSGYCGGGSGGALVLGQDQDRVGGGFQGHQSAAMDVAYLYIYSTAFESAKVAARAMLGAACPASSEPLAAAWVFDGAVPTQGTDISGNGPTLSVVGAPAYAPYSHLPTCASTAPSAKGAVQLIGTTSRYMIANPWSWPAAFTVEARIFVRPGSSDPYWLSYAVSSNTNCFLSRPPRTQLQWITVHITYSAGTTKFYSNGAPDDTLRWSGYCGRQGGALVLGQ
;
A
#
# COMPACT_ATOMS: atom_id res chain seq x y z
N GLN A 1 7.62 -47.99 14.82
CA GLN A 1 7.25 -46.66 15.31
C GLN A 1 7.44 -45.70 14.16
N ALA A 2 6.34 -45.17 13.61
CA ALA A 2 6.35 -44.37 12.39
C ALA A 2 6.86 -42.95 12.68
N ASN A 3 7.90 -42.53 11.96
CA ASN A 3 8.44 -41.19 12.03
C ASN A 3 7.47 -40.20 11.36
N ASN A 4 6.57 -39.63 12.14
CA ASN A 4 5.72 -38.52 11.69
C ASN A 4 6.53 -37.22 11.79
N TYR A 5 6.69 -36.52 10.66
CA TYR A 5 7.38 -35.23 10.55
C TYR A 5 6.38 -34.10 10.22
N TYR A 6 6.75 -32.85 10.50
CA TYR A 6 5.86 -31.85 11.07
C TYR A 6 6.04 -30.45 10.42
N GLY A 7 5.33 -30.03 9.38
CA GLY A 7 5.46 -28.65 8.85
C GLY A 7 4.63 -27.64 9.64
N ALA A 8 5.16 -26.47 10.01
CA ALA A 8 4.44 -25.47 10.81
C ALA A 8 4.33 -24.14 10.03
N VAL A 9 3.10 -23.68 9.77
CA VAL A 9 2.80 -22.38 9.15
C VAL A 9 2.30 -21.42 10.25
N GLU A 10 3.13 -20.45 10.62
CA GLU A 10 2.72 -19.38 11.52
C GLU A 10 2.18 -18.25 10.65
N TYR A 11 0.88 -17.99 10.71
CA TYR A 11 0.39 -16.70 10.27
C TYR A 11 0.86 -15.68 11.29
N ARG A 12 2.02 -15.09 11.05
CA ARG A 12 2.34 -13.83 11.70
C ARG A 12 1.48 -12.79 11.01
N LEU A 13 0.31 -12.51 11.59
CA LEU A 13 -0.20 -11.15 11.59
C LEU A 13 0.92 -10.33 12.23
N VAL A 14 1.79 -9.76 11.41
CA VAL A 14 2.66 -8.71 11.91
C VAL A 14 1.66 -7.65 12.34
N SER A 15 1.42 -7.53 13.65
CA SER A 15 0.78 -6.36 14.23
C SER A 15 1.77 -5.23 13.97
N ARG A 16 1.75 -4.73 12.74
CA ARG A 16 2.41 -3.48 12.42
C ARG A 16 1.53 -2.46 13.07
N THR A 17 2.15 -1.56 13.83
CA THR A 17 1.46 -0.38 14.32
C THR A 17 0.87 0.31 13.10
N THR A 18 -0.45 0.16 12.94
CA THR A 18 -1.21 0.90 11.96
C THR A 18 -1.19 2.32 12.45
N CYS A 19 -0.83 3.25 11.57
CA CYS A 19 -0.60 4.61 12.03
C CYS A 19 -1.89 5.36 12.39
N GLY A 20 -3.07 4.80 12.14
CA GLY A 20 -4.36 5.34 12.54
C GLY A 20 -5.46 4.29 12.39
N SER A 21 -6.63 4.54 12.97
CA SER A 21 -7.82 3.68 12.88
C SER A 21 -8.94 4.28 12.01
N ALA A 22 -8.75 5.50 11.52
CA ALA A 22 -9.72 6.20 10.68
C ALA A 22 -9.03 6.90 9.50
N ALA A 23 -9.85 7.50 8.65
CA ALA A 23 -9.44 8.34 7.55
C ALA A 23 -10.36 9.57 7.47
N VAL A 24 -9.80 10.70 7.07
CA VAL A 24 -10.56 11.92 6.80
C VAL A 24 -11.27 11.79 5.45
N GLN A 25 -12.56 12.11 5.42
CA GLN A 25 -13.42 11.98 4.26
C GLN A 25 -13.58 13.31 3.52
N LEU A 26 -12.99 13.38 2.34
CA LEU A 26 -13.18 14.48 1.41
C LEU A 26 -14.33 14.12 0.45
N PRO A 27 -15.42 14.90 0.43
CA PRO A 27 -16.62 14.57 -0.34
C PRO A 27 -16.53 14.92 -1.82
N GLY A 28 -15.43 15.51 -2.29
CA GLY A 28 -15.33 16.03 -3.66
C GLY A 28 -16.08 17.36 -3.82
N THR A 29 -15.88 18.28 -2.88
CA THR A 29 -16.46 19.64 -2.92
C THR A 29 -15.39 20.68 -2.57
N PRO A 30 -15.45 21.91 -3.11
CA PRO A 30 -14.42 22.93 -2.86
C PRO A 30 -14.42 23.45 -1.41
N SER A 31 -15.47 23.17 -0.62
CA SER A 31 -15.59 23.59 0.77
C SER A 31 -14.88 22.67 1.79
N LYS A 32 -14.38 21.50 1.36
CA LYS A 32 -13.74 20.52 2.25
C LYS A 32 -12.44 20.00 1.64
N TYR A 33 -11.33 20.36 2.25
CA TYR A 33 -9.98 20.07 1.78
C TYR A 33 -8.99 20.16 2.93
N ILE A 34 -7.73 19.79 2.67
CA ILE A 34 -6.65 19.88 3.65
C ILE A 34 -5.56 20.75 3.05
N VAL A 35 -4.98 21.67 3.82
CA VAL A 35 -3.97 22.60 3.31
C VAL A 35 -2.84 22.84 4.31
N ALA A 36 -1.62 22.96 3.81
CA ALA A 36 -0.53 23.67 4.48
C ALA A 36 0.05 24.73 3.55
N SER A 37 0.29 25.92 4.10
CA SER A 37 0.87 27.05 3.37
C SER A 37 2.19 27.46 4.01
N GLY A 38 3.05 28.12 3.22
CA GLY A 38 4.34 28.61 3.72
C GLY A 38 5.40 27.52 3.85
N TRP A 39 5.17 26.33 3.29
CA TRP A 39 6.07 25.19 3.39
C TRP A 39 6.70 24.87 2.03
N ALA A 40 7.85 24.18 2.05
CA ALA A 40 8.59 23.78 0.87
C ALA A 40 8.78 22.27 0.85
N LEU A 41 8.58 21.65 -0.32
CA LEU A 41 8.97 20.26 -0.51
C LEU A 41 10.52 20.15 -0.54
N PRO A 42 11.10 19.05 -0.02
CA PRO A 42 12.55 18.83 -0.07
C PRO A 42 13.10 18.82 -1.52
N ALA A 43 14.42 19.02 -1.68
CA ALA A 43 15.06 19.00 -3.01
C ALA A 43 14.95 17.64 -3.73
N SER A 44 14.84 16.56 -2.96
CA SER A 44 14.43 15.24 -3.42
C SER A 44 13.50 14.64 -2.38
N PHE A 45 12.42 14.01 -2.81
CA PHE A 45 11.42 13.52 -1.88
C PHE A 45 10.65 12.31 -2.39
N THR A 46 9.94 11.68 -1.46
CA THR A 46 8.87 10.74 -1.76
C THR A 46 7.63 11.17 -1.00
N VAL A 47 6.53 11.39 -1.71
CA VAL A 47 5.19 11.44 -1.11
C VAL A 47 4.67 10.01 -1.03
N GLU A 48 4.15 9.62 0.12
CA GLU A 48 3.39 8.39 0.30
C GLU A 48 2.02 8.73 0.90
N ALA A 49 0.94 8.27 0.28
CA ALA A 49 -0.41 8.46 0.80
C ALA A 49 -1.23 7.18 0.66
N ARG A 50 -2.20 7.02 1.54
CA ARG A 50 -3.16 5.92 1.48
C ARG A 50 -4.56 6.47 1.28
N LEU A 51 -5.12 6.14 0.11
CA LEU A 51 -6.31 6.77 -0.44
C LEU A 51 -7.40 5.73 -0.70
N PHE A 52 -8.64 6.07 -0.40
CA PHE A 52 -9.83 5.35 -0.88
C PHE A 52 -10.61 6.29 -1.78
N VAL A 53 -10.56 6.07 -3.10
CA VAL A 53 -11.17 6.99 -4.06
C VAL A 53 -12.61 6.54 -4.37
N ARG A 54 -13.54 7.49 -4.35
CA ARG A 54 -14.94 7.28 -4.75
C ARG A 54 -15.21 7.89 -6.11
N ALA A 55 -16.34 7.50 -6.71
CA ALA A 55 -16.90 8.26 -7.81
C ALA A 55 -17.12 9.71 -7.35
N GLY A 56 -16.68 10.65 -8.18
CA GLY A 56 -16.67 12.06 -7.84
C GLY A 56 -16.85 12.94 -9.07
N PRO A 57 -16.58 14.24 -8.92
CA PRO A 57 -16.63 15.20 -10.01
C PRO A 57 -15.65 14.86 -11.15
N ARG A 58 -15.82 15.53 -12.30
CA ARG A 58 -15.02 15.28 -13.50
C ARG A 58 -13.67 16.01 -13.42
N ASP A 59 -12.59 15.29 -13.70
CA ASP A 59 -11.19 15.76 -13.65
C ASP A 59 -10.71 16.17 -12.24
N PRO A 60 -10.86 15.30 -11.23
CA PRO A 60 -10.46 15.61 -9.86
C PRO A 60 -8.95 15.52 -9.64
N TYR A 61 -8.47 16.21 -8.61
CA TYR A 61 -7.08 16.14 -8.17
C TYR A 61 -7.00 15.85 -6.67
N TRP A 62 -6.17 14.88 -6.30
CA TRP A 62 -6.03 14.47 -4.90
C TRP A 62 -4.93 15.24 -4.18
N LEU A 63 -3.92 15.70 -4.91
CA LEU A 63 -2.80 16.48 -4.40
C LEU A 63 -2.45 17.59 -5.38
N SER A 64 -2.30 18.80 -4.86
CA SER A 64 -1.74 19.94 -5.57
C SER A 64 -0.72 20.67 -4.70
N TYR A 65 0.31 21.22 -5.32
CA TYR A 65 1.26 22.12 -4.72
C TYR A 65 1.49 23.30 -5.65
N ALA A 66 1.19 24.50 -5.16
CA ALA A 66 1.30 25.75 -5.90
C ALA A 66 2.39 26.62 -5.28
N VAL A 67 3.11 27.34 -6.12
CA VAL A 67 4.07 28.39 -5.73
C VAL A 67 3.73 29.69 -6.44
N SER A 68 4.33 30.80 -6.01
CA SER A 68 4.16 32.08 -6.71
C SER A 68 4.53 31.94 -8.19
N GLY A 69 3.62 32.33 -9.08
CA GLY A 69 3.80 32.25 -10.53
C GLY A 69 3.58 30.87 -11.16
N ASN A 70 3.29 29.82 -10.37
CA ASN A 70 2.92 28.51 -10.90
C ASN A 70 1.97 27.77 -9.94
N ASP A 71 0.68 27.83 -10.27
CA ASP A 71 -0.41 27.20 -9.52
C ASP A 71 -0.48 25.68 -9.73
N ASN A 72 0.11 25.19 -10.81
CA ASN A 72 0.22 23.80 -11.20
C ASN A 72 1.62 23.20 -10.93
N CYS A 73 2.40 23.74 -9.99
CA CYS A 73 3.79 23.33 -9.79
C CYS A 73 3.95 21.83 -9.48
N PHE A 74 3.01 21.21 -8.78
CA PHE A 74 2.92 19.76 -8.69
C PHE A 74 1.48 19.34 -8.47
N LEU A 75 0.90 18.68 -9.47
CA LEU A 75 -0.49 18.31 -9.48
C LEU A 75 -0.61 16.81 -9.81
N SER A 76 -1.47 16.10 -9.08
CA SER A 76 -1.68 14.67 -9.29
C SER A 76 -3.17 14.29 -9.28
N ARG A 77 -3.54 13.51 -10.29
CA ARG A 77 -4.86 12.89 -10.42
C ARG A 77 -5.00 11.70 -9.46
N PRO A 78 -6.19 11.43 -8.90
CA PRO A 78 -6.38 10.29 -8.03
C PRO A 78 -6.15 8.97 -8.79
N PRO A 79 -5.80 7.88 -8.09
CA PRO A 79 -5.69 6.57 -8.72
C PRO A 79 -7.01 6.17 -9.36
N GLY A 80 -6.94 5.62 -10.57
CA GLY A 80 -8.13 5.29 -11.37
C GLY A 80 -8.98 4.14 -10.81
N THR A 81 -8.45 3.36 -9.85
CA THR A 81 -9.24 2.30 -9.23
C THR A 81 -10.07 2.85 -8.08
N LEU A 82 -11.39 2.73 -8.23
CA LEU A 82 -12.36 3.20 -7.25
C LEU A 82 -12.69 2.14 -6.21
N LEU A 83 -13.21 2.59 -5.07
CA LEU A 83 -13.80 1.78 -4.00
C LEU A 83 -12.84 0.74 -3.39
N GLN A 84 -11.54 1.01 -3.45
CA GLN A 84 -10.52 0.23 -2.77
C GLN A 84 -9.42 1.14 -2.23
N TRP A 85 -8.77 0.67 -1.18
CA TRP A 85 -7.61 1.35 -0.62
C TRP A 85 -6.38 1.16 -1.51
N ILE A 86 -5.79 2.27 -1.96
CA ILE A 86 -4.58 2.34 -2.77
C ILE A 86 -3.49 3.05 -1.97
N THR A 87 -2.27 2.49 -1.97
CA THR A 87 -1.09 3.27 -1.58
C THR A 87 -0.53 3.95 -2.82
N VAL A 88 -0.45 5.27 -2.78
CA VAL A 88 0.19 6.08 -3.82
C VAL A 88 1.57 6.49 -3.33
N HIS A 89 2.57 6.34 -4.20
CA HIS A 89 3.88 6.94 -4.02
C HIS A 89 4.18 7.88 -5.18
N ILE A 90 4.73 9.06 -4.89
CA ILE A 90 5.28 9.95 -5.91
C ILE A 90 6.70 10.32 -5.51
N THR A 91 7.68 9.98 -6.33
CA THR A 91 9.09 10.25 -6.07
C THR A 91 9.56 11.40 -6.95
N TYR A 92 10.40 12.28 -6.41
CA TYR A 92 11.05 13.35 -7.15
C TYR A 92 12.54 13.38 -6.87
N SER A 93 13.35 13.27 -7.93
CA SER A 93 14.80 13.41 -7.85
C SER A 93 15.35 14.02 -9.14
N ALA A 94 16.27 14.97 -9.01
CA ALA A 94 17.00 15.57 -10.13
C ALA A 94 16.11 15.97 -11.33
N GLY A 95 14.97 16.63 -11.06
CA GLY A 95 14.05 17.09 -12.10
C GLY A 95 13.09 16.02 -12.66
N THR A 96 13.14 14.79 -12.17
CA THR A 96 12.26 13.70 -12.61
C THR A 96 11.24 13.37 -11.53
N THR A 97 9.96 13.34 -11.90
CA THR A 97 8.87 12.85 -11.04
C THR A 97 8.38 11.50 -11.55
N THR A 98 8.29 10.49 -10.68
CA THR A 98 7.73 9.17 -11.00
C THR A 98 6.58 8.85 -10.07
N TYR A 99 5.49 8.34 -10.65
CA TYR A 99 4.24 8.06 -9.96
C TYR A 99 4.04 6.56 -9.84
N TYR A 100 3.49 6.12 -8.71
CA TYR A 100 3.24 4.71 -8.43
C TYR A 100 1.89 4.52 -7.75
N SER A 101 1.18 3.47 -8.14
CA SER A 101 0.02 2.94 -7.41
C SER A 101 0.28 1.50 -7.00
N ASN A 102 0.07 1.20 -5.71
CA ASN A 102 0.33 -0.11 -5.11
C ASN A 102 1.70 -0.71 -5.43
N GLY A 103 2.73 0.13 -5.52
CA GLY A 103 4.12 -0.31 -5.70
C GLY A 103 4.57 -0.44 -7.15
N GLU A 104 3.69 -0.21 -8.14
CA GLU A 104 4.01 -0.28 -9.57
C GLU A 104 3.86 1.11 -10.20
N VAL A 105 4.63 1.38 -11.27
CA VAL A 105 4.58 2.67 -11.96
C VAL A 105 3.19 2.91 -12.55
N ASP A 106 2.65 4.10 -12.32
CA ASP A 106 1.31 4.50 -12.75
C ASP A 106 1.30 5.97 -13.23
N ASP A 107 1.57 6.17 -14.52
CA ASP A 107 1.61 7.50 -15.12
C ASP A 107 0.19 8.11 -15.28
N THR A 108 -0.89 7.37 -14.99
CA THR A 108 -2.25 7.94 -15.04
C THR A 108 -2.50 8.96 -13.91
N LEU A 109 -1.72 8.87 -12.83
CA LEU A 109 -1.69 9.83 -11.72
C LEU A 109 -1.07 11.17 -12.11
N ARG A 110 -0.31 11.22 -13.20
CA ARG A 110 0.44 12.40 -13.62
C ARG A 110 -0.48 13.45 -14.22
N TYR A 111 -0.24 14.69 -13.83
CA TYR A 111 -0.68 15.87 -14.58
C TYR A 111 0.54 16.70 -14.96
N GLY A 112 0.55 17.23 -16.19
CA GLY A 112 1.63 18.07 -16.71
C GLY A 112 3.00 17.39 -16.68
N SER A 113 4.05 18.19 -16.49
CA SER A 113 5.43 17.71 -16.49
C SER A 113 5.88 17.07 -15.17
N GLY A 114 5.11 17.19 -14.09
CA GLY A 114 5.51 16.76 -12.74
C GLY A 114 5.87 17.95 -11.84
N TYR A 115 6.67 17.70 -10.80
CA TYR A 115 7.07 18.76 -9.87
C TYR A 115 8.01 19.77 -10.53
N CYS A 116 7.68 21.05 -10.40
CA CYS A 116 8.39 22.15 -11.03
C CYS A 116 9.71 22.54 -10.34
N GLY A 117 10.13 21.80 -9.30
CA GLY A 117 11.33 22.14 -8.52
C GLY A 117 11.14 23.35 -7.61
N GLY A 118 9.90 23.64 -7.21
CA GLY A 118 9.45 24.86 -6.54
C GLY A 118 10.29 25.32 -5.33
N GLY A 119 10.20 26.63 -5.06
CA GLY A 119 10.87 27.30 -3.94
C GLY A 119 10.06 27.34 -2.65
N SER A 120 10.55 28.11 -1.67
CA SER A 120 9.87 28.34 -0.38
C SER A 120 8.55 29.10 -0.55
N GLY A 121 7.63 28.88 0.41
CA GLY A 121 6.38 29.63 0.47
C GLY A 121 5.23 29.06 -0.37
N GLY A 122 5.33 27.81 -0.81
CA GLY A 122 4.24 27.16 -1.53
C GLY A 122 3.07 26.73 -0.62
N ALA A 123 2.02 26.21 -1.26
CA ALA A 123 0.86 25.64 -0.59
C ALA A 123 0.59 24.23 -1.08
N LEU A 124 0.67 23.26 -0.17
CA LEU A 124 0.25 21.87 -0.37
C LEU A 124 -1.24 21.75 -0.05
N VAL A 125 -2.04 21.25 -0.99
CA VAL A 125 -3.47 21.01 -0.81
C VAL A 125 -3.80 19.57 -1.17
N LEU A 126 -4.64 18.94 -0.34
CA LEU A 126 -5.25 17.64 -0.65
C LEU A 126 -6.73 17.80 -1.02
N GLY A 127 -7.11 17.12 -2.09
CA GLY A 127 -8.48 17.02 -2.59
C GLY A 127 -8.94 18.16 -3.48
N GLN A 128 -8.05 19.06 -3.89
CA GLN A 128 -8.34 20.18 -4.81
C GLN A 128 -7.15 20.46 -5.73
N ASP A 129 -7.46 20.97 -6.92
CA ASP A 129 -6.52 21.75 -7.75
C ASP A 129 -6.44 23.21 -7.27
N GLN A 130 -5.35 23.90 -7.53
CA GLN A 130 -5.15 25.30 -7.18
C GLN A 130 -5.08 26.17 -8.44
N ASP A 131 -5.90 27.22 -8.53
CA ASP A 131 -5.76 28.29 -9.55
C ASP A 131 -4.96 29.49 -9.00
N ARG A 132 -4.53 29.41 -7.74
CA ARG A 132 -3.60 30.31 -7.06
C ARG A 132 -3.08 29.64 -5.80
N VAL A 133 -1.94 30.11 -5.27
CA VAL A 133 -1.36 29.57 -4.03
C VAL A 133 -2.40 29.53 -2.90
N GLY A 134 -2.75 28.32 -2.46
CA GLY A 134 -3.69 28.04 -1.38
C GLY A 134 -5.17 28.20 -1.73
N GLY A 135 -5.57 28.38 -3.00
CA GLY A 135 -6.97 28.61 -3.33
C GLY A 135 -7.32 28.61 -4.82
N GLY A 136 -8.47 29.21 -5.14
CA GLY A 136 -9.00 29.19 -6.51
C GLY A 136 -9.73 27.89 -6.86
N PHE A 137 -10.19 27.15 -5.85
CA PHE A 137 -10.79 25.83 -6.02
C PHE A 137 -12.04 25.83 -6.91
N GLN A 138 -12.08 24.91 -7.87
CA GLN A 138 -13.24 24.65 -8.70
C GLN A 138 -13.88 23.31 -8.33
N GLY A 139 -15.21 23.28 -8.25
CA GLY A 139 -15.90 22.10 -7.72
C GLY A 139 -15.74 20.83 -8.55
N HIS A 140 -15.47 20.95 -9.86
CA HIS A 140 -15.22 19.77 -10.70
C HIS A 140 -13.82 19.18 -10.48
N GLN A 141 -12.89 19.96 -9.94
CA GLN A 141 -11.51 19.52 -9.66
C GLN A 141 -11.35 18.91 -8.25
N SER A 142 -12.45 18.82 -7.48
CA SER A 142 -12.43 18.31 -6.12
C SER A 142 -12.47 16.78 -6.07
N ALA A 143 -11.48 16.13 -5.46
CA ALA A 143 -11.48 14.67 -5.32
C ALA A 143 -12.42 14.17 -4.21
N ALA A 144 -13.30 13.22 -4.55
CA ALA A 144 -14.08 12.46 -3.58
C ALA A 144 -13.26 11.27 -3.10
N MET A 145 -12.69 11.35 -1.90
CA MET A 145 -11.78 10.33 -1.38
C MET A 145 -11.69 10.32 0.14
N ASP A 146 -11.21 9.21 0.69
CA ASP A 146 -10.73 9.18 2.08
C ASP A 146 -9.20 9.13 2.09
N VAL A 147 -8.59 9.89 3.00
CA VAL A 147 -7.15 9.93 3.20
C VAL A 147 -6.84 9.40 4.59
N ALA A 148 -6.09 8.30 4.68
CA ALA A 148 -5.73 7.73 5.98
C ALA A 148 -4.47 8.37 6.55
N TYR A 149 -3.46 8.57 5.69
CA TYR A 149 -2.21 9.21 6.05
C TYR A 149 -1.56 9.87 4.83
N LEU A 150 -0.65 10.79 5.12
CA LEU A 150 0.27 11.40 4.17
C LEU A 150 1.65 11.46 4.82
N TYR A 151 2.65 10.86 4.18
CA TYR A 151 4.05 10.94 4.58
C TYR A 151 4.87 11.58 3.48
N ILE A 152 5.81 12.42 3.85
CA ILE A 152 6.78 13.01 2.94
C ILE A 152 8.17 12.70 3.47
N TYR A 153 8.92 11.91 2.71
CA TYR A 153 10.31 11.57 2.99
C TYR A 153 11.22 12.59 2.29
N SER A 154 12.33 12.97 2.90
CA SER A 154 13.36 13.85 2.30
C SER A 154 14.32 13.10 1.36
N THR A 155 13.90 11.92 0.88
CA THR A 155 14.62 11.12 -0.10
C THR A 155 13.66 10.58 -1.16
N ALA A 156 14.08 10.55 -2.41
CA ALA A 156 13.39 9.81 -3.45
C ALA A 156 13.65 8.31 -3.27
N PHE A 157 12.58 7.53 -3.18
CA PHE A 157 12.67 6.09 -3.12
C PHE A 157 12.90 5.52 -4.52
N GLU A 158 13.71 4.47 -4.58
CA GLU A 158 13.80 3.61 -5.76
C GLU A 158 12.56 2.70 -5.86
N SER A 159 12.26 2.21 -7.07
CA SER A 159 11.06 1.39 -7.32
C SER A 159 10.98 0.16 -6.40
N ALA A 160 12.11 -0.46 -6.03
CA ALA A 160 12.13 -1.59 -5.11
C ALA A 160 11.65 -1.22 -3.69
N LYS A 161 12.08 -0.06 -3.18
CA LYS A 161 11.62 0.45 -1.88
C LYS A 161 10.15 0.85 -1.94
N VAL A 162 9.71 1.47 -3.04
CA VAL A 162 8.29 1.80 -3.28
C VAL A 162 7.43 0.53 -3.26
N ALA A 163 7.81 -0.51 -4.00
CA ALA A 163 7.12 -1.79 -4.00
C ALA A 163 7.06 -2.41 -2.60
N ALA A 164 8.19 -2.43 -1.87
CA ALA A 164 8.24 -2.92 -0.51
C ALA A 164 7.31 -2.12 0.43
N ARG A 165 7.33 -0.78 0.36
CA ARG A 165 6.46 0.12 1.15
C ARG A 165 4.99 -0.12 0.85
N ALA A 166 4.61 -0.26 -0.42
CA ALA A 166 3.23 -0.52 -0.82
C ALA A 166 2.70 -1.85 -0.25
N MET A 167 3.55 -2.88 -0.14
CA MET A 167 3.19 -4.15 0.50
C MET A 167 2.96 -4.01 2.00
N LEU A 168 3.50 -2.96 2.66
CA LEU A 168 3.32 -2.78 4.10
C LEU A 168 1.92 -2.27 4.47
N GLY A 169 1.11 -1.84 3.51
CA GLY A 169 -0.22 -1.29 3.76
C GLY A 169 -0.16 -0.06 4.67
N ALA A 170 -1.00 -0.01 5.71
CA ALA A 170 -1.09 1.13 6.64
C ALA A 170 -0.01 1.18 7.73
N ALA A 171 1.14 0.57 7.50
CA ALA A 171 2.22 0.55 8.46
C ALA A 171 2.84 1.95 8.64
N CYS A 172 3.06 2.33 9.89
CA CYS A 172 3.83 3.52 10.20
C CYS A 172 5.21 3.52 9.52
N PRO A 173 5.76 4.70 9.19
CA PRO A 173 7.17 4.82 8.88
C PRO A 173 8.01 4.31 10.07
N ALA A 174 9.15 3.68 9.79
CA ALA A 174 10.11 3.37 10.85
C ALA A 174 10.70 4.67 11.40
N SER A 175 11.06 4.69 12.68
CA SER A 175 11.64 5.87 13.33
C SER A 175 12.98 6.32 12.71
N SER A 176 13.64 5.46 11.95
CA SER A 176 14.87 5.75 11.21
C SER A 176 14.65 6.36 9.83
N GLU A 177 13.42 6.44 9.35
CA GLU A 177 13.13 7.00 8.03
C GLU A 177 13.30 8.53 8.04
N PRO A 178 13.92 9.12 7.00
CA PRO A 178 14.16 10.56 6.94
C PRO A 178 12.88 11.29 6.54
N LEU A 179 11.95 11.46 7.49
CA LEU A 179 10.68 12.15 7.28
C LEU A 179 10.87 13.67 7.25
N ALA A 180 10.48 14.30 6.14
CA ALA A 180 10.28 15.74 6.08
C ALA A 180 8.97 16.16 6.75
N ALA A 181 7.94 15.30 6.67
CA ALA A 181 6.65 15.48 7.34
C ALA A 181 5.88 14.15 7.38
N ALA A 182 4.99 13.99 8.35
CA ALA A 182 4.09 12.85 8.47
C ALA A 182 2.78 13.25 9.15
N TRP A 183 1.66 12.92 8.51
CA TRP A 183 0.32 13.17 9.04
C TRP A 183 -0.50 11.89 9.00
N VAL A 184 -1.23 11.66 10.08
CA VAL A 184 -2.22 10.58 10.18
C VAL A 184 -3.57 11.21 10.46
N PHE A 185 -4.59 10.81 9.70
CA PHE A 185 -5.94 11.33 9.79
C PHE A 185 -6.86 10.34 10.52
N ASP A 186 -6.55 10.02 11.77
CA ASP A 186 -7.28 9.05 12.60
C ASP A 186 -8.49 9.62 13.34
N GLY A 187 -8.78 10.91 13.16
CA GLY A 187 -9.91 11.60 13.78
C GLY A 187 -9.73 11.88 15.27
N ALA A 188 -8.62 11.46 15.88
CA ALA A 188 -8.31 11.81 17.25
C ALA A 188 -7.94 13.30 17.34
N VAL A 189 -8.38 13.95 18.42
CA VAL A 189 -7.91 15.28 18.81
C VAL A 189 -6.79 15.06 19.84
N PRO A 190 -5.64 15.76 19.77
CA PRO A 190 -5.36 16.94 18.95
C PRO A 190 -4.78 16.67 17.56
N THR A 191 -4.63 15.42 17.12
CA THR A 191 -3.83 15.00 15.95
C THR A 191 -4.38 15.38 14.58
N GLN A 192 -5.50 16.09 14.48
CA GLN A 192 -6.07 16.52 13.19
C GLN A 192 -5.15 17.52 12.49
N GLY A 193 -4.35 17.01 11.55
CA GLY A 193 -3.41 17.80 10.77
C GLY A 193 -2.09 18.08 11.50
N THR A 194 -1.89 17.64 12.75
CA THR A 194 -0.59 17.74 13.42
C THR A 194 0.44 16.86 12.73
N ASP A 195 1.61 17.43 12.44
CA ASP A 195 2.75 16.67 11.96
C ASP A 195 3.34 15.81 13.09
N ILE A 196 3.37 14.49 12.89
CA ILE A 196 3.88 13.53 13.87
C ILE A 196 5.39 13.29 13.75
N SER A 197 6.04 13.80 12.69
CA SER A 197 7.51 13.74 12.59
C SER A 197 8.19 14.86 13.38
N GLY A 198 7.51 15.99 13.57
CA GLY A 198 8.03 17.20 14.20
C GLY A 198 8.87 18.09 13.26
N ASN A 199 8.92 17.78 11.97
CA ASN A 199 9.75 18.45 10.97
C ASN A 199 8.93 19.29 9.96
N GLY A 200 7.66 18.96 9.78
CA GLY A 200 6.75 19.54 8.80
C GLY A 200 5.73 20.51 9.40
N PRO A 201 4.89 21.12 8.54
CA PRO A 201 3.85 22.03 9.00
C PRO A 201 2.68 21.28 9.63
N THR A 202 1.92 21.95 10.48
CA THR A 202 0.56 21.50 10.82
C THR A 202 -0.36 21.80 9.65
N LEU A 203 -1.07 20.78 9.14
CA LEU A 203 -2.10 20.94 8.12
C LEU A 203 -3.37 21.51 8.75
N SER A 204 -4.03 22.42 8.04
CA SER A 204 -5.38 22.86 8.32
C SER A 204 -6.38 21.94 7.62
N VAL A 205 -7.29 21.33 8.39
CA VAL A 205 -8.41 20.55 7.87
C VAL A 205 -9.63 21.47 7.73
N VAL A 206 -10.00 21.82 6.50
CA VAL A 206 -11.01 22.85 6.21
C VAL A 206 -12.40 22.26 6.04
N GLY A 207 -13.41 22.91 6.63
CA GLY A 207 -14.82 22.57 6.45
C GLY A 207 -15.32 21.36 7.24
N ALA A 208 -14.58 20.94 8.27
CA ALA A 208 -14.93 19.83 9.16
C ALA A 208 -15.40 18.58 8.37
N PRO A 209 -14.53 17.97 7.55
CA PRO A 209 -14.81 16.68 6.92
C PRO A 209 -15.14 15.63 7.97
N ALA A 210 -15.98 14.67 7.57
CA ALA A 210 -16.26 13.51 8.39
C ALA A 210 -15.02 12.62 8.48
N TYR A 211 -14.98 11.75 9.49
CA TYR A 211 -13.99 10.68 9.59
C TYR A 211 -14.72 9.35 9.52
N ALA A 212 -14.19 8.42 8.75
CA ALA A 212 -14.69 7.06 8.70
C ALA A 212 -13.62 6.10 9.22
N PRO A 213 -14.02 5.02 9.91
CA PRO A 213 -13.07 4.00 10.31
C PRO A 213 -12.34 3.46 9.08
N TYR A 214 -11.06 3.20 9.26
CA TYR A 214 -10.15 2.60 8.30
C TYR A 214 -10.46 1.09 8.16
N SER A 215 -11.74 0.74 8.00
CA SER A 215 -12.28 -0.62 8.01
C SER A 215 -13.22 -0.83 6.82
N HIS A 216 -12.65 -0.78 5.61
CA HIS A 216 -13.18 -1.52 4.45
C HIS A 216 -12.29 -2.70 4.05
N LEU A 217 -11.19 -2.92 4.79
CA LEU A 217 -10.51 -4.22 4.85
C LEU A 217 -11.14 -5.00 6.02
N PRO A 218 -11.25 -6.34 5.94
CA PRO A 218 -11.64 -7.13 7.10
C PRO A 218 -10.72 -6.74 8.25
N THR A 219 -11.27 -6.17 9.31
CA THR A 219 -10.57 -6.01 10.58
C THR A 219 -10.22 -7.42 11.04
N CYS A 220 -8.99 -7.86 10.80
CA CYS A 220 -8.44 -8.93 11.61
C CYS A 220 -8.51 -8.43 13.05
N ALA A 221 -9.30 -9.10 13.87
CA ALA A 221 -9.49 -8.77 15.27
C ALA A 221 -8.12 -8.44 15.90
N SER A 222 -8.03 -7.27 16.51
CA SER A 222 -6.83 -6.72 17.15
C SER A 222 -6.40 -7.46 18.42
N THR A 223 -7.04 -8.59 18.73
CA THR A 223 -6.45 -9.54 19.66
C THR A 223 -5.28 -10.20 18.95
N ALA A 224 -4.06 -9.81 19.36
CA ALA A 224 -2.88 -10.64 19.15
C ALA A 224 -3.28 -12.10 19.40
N PRO A 225 -3.03 -13.04 18.46
CA PRO A 225 -3.33 -14.43 18.72
C PRO A 225 -2.61 -14.80 20.03
N SER A 226 -3.38 -15.13 21.06
CA SER A 226 -2.90 -15.47 22.37
C SER A 226 -2.01 -16.72 22.28
N ALA A 227 -0.70 -16.58 22.05
CA ALA A 227 0.24 -17.71 21.94
C ALA A 227 -0.33 -18.95 21.21
N LYS A 228 -1.13 -18.74 20.15
CA LYS A 228 -1.73 -19.86 19.41
C LYS A 228 -0.72 -20.27 18.36
N GLY A 229 -0.20 -21.48 18.51
CA GLY A 229 0.83 -22.05 17.65
C GLY A 229 0.49 -22.01 16.17
N ALA A 230 1.50 -22.23 15.35
CA ALA A 230 1.39 -22.38 13.91
C ALA A 230 0.42 -23.51 13.51
N VAL A 231 -0.33 -23.31 12.42
CA VAL A 231 -1.10 -24.38 11.79
C VAL A 231 -0.12 -25.38 11.20
N GLN A 232 -0.23 -26.62 11.66
CA GLN A 232 0.71 -27.65 11.25
C GLN A 232 0.19 -28.40 10.02
N LEU A 233 0.87 -28.22 8.88
CA LEU A 233 0.57 -28.89 7.62
C LEU A 233 1.61 -30.00 7.44
N ILE A 234 1.15 -31.24 7.44
CA ILE A 234 2.02 -32.42 7.59
C ILE A 234 2.59 -32.87 6.23
N GLY A 235 2.25 -32.18 5.13
CA GLY A 235 2.68 -32.56 3.78
C GLY A 235 2.05 -33.88 3.34
N THR A 236 0.78 -34.08 3.67
CA THR A 236 -0.01 -35.22 3.19
C THR A 236 -1.19 -34.71 2.38
N THR A 237 -1.65 -35.49 1.40
CA THR A 237 -2.85 -35.17 0.61
C THR A 237 -4.15 -35.17 1.44
N SER A 238 -4.08 -35.54 2.71
CA SER A 238 -5.21 -35.60 3.65
C SER A 238 -5.26 -34.44 4.64
N ARG A 239 -4.25 -33.58 4.69
CA ARG A 239 -4.17 -32.47 5.66
C ARG A 239 -3.70 -31.19 4.98
N TYR A 240 -4.65 -30.54 4.34
CA TYR A 240 -4.48 -29.25 3.67
C TYR A 240 -5.62 -28.31 4.07
N MET A 241 -5.44 -27.02 3.81
CA MET A 241 -6.54 -26.06 3.85
C MET A 241 -6.94 -25.72 2.42
N ILE A 242 -8.23 -25.58 2.15
CA ILE A 242 -8.74 -25.27 0.82
C ILE A 242 -9.82 -24.19 0.90
N ALA A 243 -9.77 -23.26 -0.04
CA ALA A 243 -10.87 -22.38 -0.40
C ALA A 243 -11.30 -22.69 -1.83
N ASN A 244 -12.54 -23.15 -1.99
CA ASN A 244 -13.14 -23.47 -3.29
C ASN A 244 -14.65 -23.18 -3.22
N PRO A 245 -15.19 -22.23 -4.01
CA PRO A 245 -14.46 -21.45 -5.02
C PRO A 245 -13.57 -20.37 -4.40
N TRP A 246 -12.48 -20.07 -5.11
CA TRP A 246 -11.63 -18.92 -4.87
C TRP A 246 -11.46 -18.12 -6.16
N SER A 247 -11.31 -16.80 -6.05
CA SER A 247 -11.01 -15.92 -7.18
C SER A 247 -10.11 -14.80 -6.71
N TRP A 248 -8.99 -14.61 -7.41
CA TRP A 248 -8.04 -13.56 -7.07
C TRP A 248 -8.46 -12.18 -7.62
N PRO A 249 -8.13 -11.09 -6.91
CA PRO A 249 -8.25 -9.73 -7.45
C PRO A 249 -7.25 -9.46 -8.61
N ALA A 250 -7.28 -8.27 -9.20
CA ALA A 250 -6.54 -7.92 -10.44
C ALA A 250 -5.05 -7.89 -10.20
N ALA A 251 -4.71 -7.39 -9.02
CA ALA A 251 -3.42 -7.49 -8.40
C ALA A 251 -3.64 -8.03 -6.99
N PHE A 252 -2.68 -8.80 -6.49
CA PHE A 252 -2.73 -9.33 -5.13
C PHE A 252 -1.33 -9.47 -4.56
N THR A 253 -1.27 -9.50 -3.24
CA THR A 253 -0.09 -9.90 -2.47
C THR A 253 -0.50 -11.00 -1.51
N VAL A 254 0.25 -12.10 -1.51
CA VAL A 254 0.20 -13.12 -0.46
C VAL A 254 1.38 -12.89 0.46
N GLU A 255 1.13 -12.70 1.76
CA GLU A 255 2.16 -12.64 2.81
C GLU A 255 1.98 -13.84 3.74
N ALA A 256 3.05 -14.59 3.98
CA ALA A 256 3.04 -15.72 4.92
C ALA A 256 4.38 -15.82 5.67
N ARG A 257 4.35 -16.33 6.91
CA ARG A 257 5.55 -16.75 7.62
C ARG A 257 5.56 -18.27 7.70
N ILE A 258 6.55 -18.91 7.09
CA ILE A 258 6.57 -20.37 7.00
C ILE A 258 7.82 -20.93 7.68
N PHE A 259 7.68 -22.07 8.36
CA PHE A 259 8.80 -22.86 8.86
C PHE A 259 8.82 -24.18 8.12
N VAL A 260 9.87 -24.39 7.35
CA VAL A 260 9.99 -25.52 6.44
C VAL A 260 10.84 -26.57 7.13
N ARG A 261 10.26 -27.74 7.40
CA ARG A 261 11.03 -28.85 7.97
C ARG A 261 11.68 -29.65 6.84
N PRO A 262 12.90 -30.19 7.05
CA PRO A 262 13.56 -31.03 6.07
C PRO A 262 12.74 -32.32 5.85
N GLY A 263 12.82 -32.89 4.65
CA GLY A 263 12.34 -34.24 4.38
C GLY A 263 11.15 -34.38 3.42
N SER A 264 10.64 -33.30 2.83
CA SER A 264 9.74 -33.42 1.67
C SER A 264 10.54 -33.37 0.37
N SER A 265 10.26 -34.27 -0.56
CA SER A 265 10.96 -34.37 -1.84
C SER A 265 10.60 -33.25 -2.81
N ASP A 266 9.43 -32.63 -2.69
CA ASP A 266 9.00 -31.45 -3.46
C ASP A 266 7.76 -30.78 -2.81
N PRO A 267 7.93 -30.06 -1.68
CA PRO A 267 6.81 -29.46 -0.97
C PRO A 267 6.23 -28.26 -1.72
N TYR A 268 4.90 -28.10 -1.69
CA TYR A 268 4.22 -26.87 -2.11
C TYR A 268 3.40 -26.32 -0.94
N TRP A 269 3.77 -25.14 -0.47
CA TRP A 269 3.05 -24.55 0.66
C TRP A 269 1.78 -23.81 0.21
N LEU A 270 1.71 -23.43 -1.06
CA LEU A 270 0.60 -22.68 -1.65
C LEU A 270 0.40 -23.10 -3.12
N SER A 271 -0.83 -23.48 -3.45
CA SER A 271 -1.22 -23.88 -4.80
C SER A 271 -2.58 -23.30 -5.20
N TYR A 272 -2.74 -22.99 -6.48
CA TYR A 272 -3.99 -22.56 -7.08
C TYR A 272 -4.22 -23.32 -8.38
N ALA A 273 -5.40 -23.91 -8.49
CA ALA A 273 -5.80 -24.66 -9.67
C ALA A 273 -7.12 -24.09 -10.22
N VAL A 274 -7.23 -24.06 -11.54
CA VAL A 274 -8.47 -23.75 -12.26
C VAL A 274 -8.84 -24.96 -13.11
N SER A 275 -10.07 -25.03 -13.61
CA SER A 275 -10.53 -26.20 -14.39
C SER A 275 -9.65 -26.55 -15.60
N SER A 276 -8.99 -25.53 -16.17
CA SER A 276 -8.11 -25.66 -17.34
C SER A 276 -6.63 -25.84 -16.99
N ASN A 277 -6.22 -25.64 -15.74
CA ASN A 277 -4.81 -25.68 -15.33
C ASN A 277 -4.66 -26.01 -13.85
N THR A 278 -4.13 -27.20 -13.56
CA THR A 278 -3.90 -27.70 -12.20
C THR A 278 -2.72 -27.05 -11.49
N ASN A 279 -1.86 -26.34 -12.22
CA ASN A 279 -0.71 -25.59 -11.72
C ASN A 279 -0.85 -24.11 -12.10
N CYS A 280 -2.05 -23.54 -11.96
CA CYS A 280 -2.31 -22.16 -12.33
C CYS A 280 -1.49 -21.17 -11.50
N PHE A 281 -1.10 -21.54 -10.28
CA PHE A 281 -0.08 -20.85 -9.50
C PHE A 281 0.44 -21.81 -8.43
N LEU A 282 1.76 -21.88 -8.26
CA LEU A 282 2.37 -22.87 -7.38
C LEU A 282 3.66 -22.29 -6.78
N SER A 283 3.73 -22.28 -5.46
CA SER A 283 4.90 -21.81 -4.72
C SER A 283 5.52 -22.92 -3.88
N ARG A 284 6.83 -23.01 -3.98
CA ARG A 284 7.68 -23.88 -3.17
C ARG A 284 8.23 -23.10 -1.98
N PRO A 285 8.43 -23.75 -0.83
CA PRO A 285 9.26 -23.16 0.20
C PRO A 285 10.73 -23.18 -0.23
N PRO A 286 11.60 -22.34 0.37
CA PRO A 286 13.04 -22.44 0.16
C PRO A 286 13.55 -23.76 0.73
N ARG A 287 14.46 -24.41 0.00
CA ARG A 287 14.86 -25.81 0.21
C ARG A 287 15.79 -26.05 1.41
N THR A 288 16.24 -25.02 2.12
CA THR A 288 17.41 -25.14 3.04
C THR A 288 17.29 -24.43 4.38
N GLN A 289 16.11 -23.98 4.80
CA GLN A 289 15.99 -23.10 5.97
C GLN A 289 15.23 -23.74 7.14
N LEU A 290 15.98 -24.21 8.15
CA LEU A 290 15.48 -24.58 9.49
C LEU A 290 15.16 -23.34 10.34
N GLN A 291 14.55 -22.35 9.73
CA GLN A 291 14.18 -21.09 10.37
C GLN A 291 12.85 -20.59 9.79
N TRP A 292 12.22 -19.70 10.56
CA TRP A 292 11.08 -18.96 10.06
C TRP A 292 11.51 -18.02 8.95
N ILE A 293 10.81 -18.07 7.83
CA ILE A 293 10.98 -17.14 6.72
C ILE A 293 9.70 -16.36 6.50
N THR A 294 9.83 -15.11 6.05
CA THR A 294 8.69 -14.34 5.53
C THR A 294 8.69 -14.48 4.02
N VAL A 295 7.56 -14.86 3.44
CA VAL A 295 7.37 -14.98 2.00
C VAL A 295 6.35 -13.94 1.57
N HIS A 296 6.68 -13.22 0.50
CA HIS A 296 5.75 -12.38 -0.23
C HIS A 296 5.64 -12.87 -1.67
N ILE A 297 4.42 -12.99 -2.17
CA ILE A 297 4.17 -13.27 -3.57
C ILE A 297 3.23 -12.20 -4.11
N THR A 298 3.68 -11.46 -5.10
CA THR A 298 2.87 -10.42 -5.73
C THR A 298 2.48 -10.80 -7.13
N TYR A 299 1.28 -10.40 -7.53
CA TYR A 299 0.85 -10.42 -8.91
C TYR A 299 0.35 -9.02 -9.30
N SER A 300 0.92 -8.47 -10.36
CA SER A 300 0.54 -7.17 -10.93
C SER A 300 0.88 -7.17 -12.43
N ALA A 301 0.01 -6.57 -13.24
CA ALA A 301 0.25 -6.39 -14.69
C ALA A 301 0.75 -7.65 -15.43
N GLY A 302 0.16 -8.83 -15.12
CA GLY A 302 0.55 -10.09 -15.76
C GLY A 302 1.83 -10.74 -15.22
N THR A 303 2.53 -10.10 -14.28
CA THR A 303 3.79 -10.57 -13.72
C THR A 303 3.59 -11.09 -12.30
N THR A 304 4.17 -12.24 -11.98
CA THR A 304 4.24 -12.76 -10.61
C THR A 304 5.67 -12.61 -10.08
N LYS A 305 5.86 -11.96 -8.94
CA LYS A 305 7.17 -11.78 -8.28
C LYS A 305 7.15 -12.46 -6.91
N PHE A 306 8.29 -13.02 -6.51
CA PHE A 306 8.45 -13.77 -5.26
C PHE A 306 9.55 -13.14 -4.44
N TYR A 307 9.35 -13.07 -3.12
CA TYR A 307 10.33 -12.52 -2.19
C TYR A 307 10.43 -13.42 -0.96
N SER A 308 11.65 -13.59 -0.46
CA SER A 308 11.93 -14.18 0.84
C SER A 308 12.67 -13.18 1.71
N ASN A 309 12.18 -12.96 2.94
CA ASN A 309 12.72 -12.00 3.91
C ASN A 309 12.98 -10.60 3.32
N GLY A 310 12.12 -10.15 2.40
CA GLY A 310 12.20 -8.84 1.76
C GLY A 310 13.12 -8.75 0.54
N ALA A 311 13.82 -9.82 0.17
CA ALA A 311 14.65 -9.87 -1.04
C ALA A 311 13.95 -10.69 -2.15
N PRO A 312 14.10 -10.32 -3.44
CA PRO A 312 13.60 -11.16 -4.54
C PRO A 312 14.15 -12.59 -4.45
N ASP A 313 13.27 -13.57 -4.58
CA ASP A 313 13.61 -14.99 -4.46
C ASP A 313 12.77 -15.85 -5.42
N ASP A 314 13.27 -15.99 -6.64
CA ASP A 314 12.63 -16.81 -7.67
C ASP A 314 12.69 -18.33 -7.37
N THR A 315 13.46 -18.77 -6.36
CA THR A 315 13.49 -20.19 -5.99
C THR A 315 12.18 -20.65 -5.36
N LEU A 316 11.37 -19.71 -4.87
CA LEU A 316 10.01 -19.95 -4.38
C LEU A 316 9.00 -20.21 -5.50
N ARG A 317 9.35 -19.88 -6.75
CA ARG A 317 8.45 -20.00 -7.90
C ARG A 317 8.56 -21.39 -8.51
N TRP A 318 7.42 -22.09 -8.60
CA TRP A 318 7.30 -23.23 -9.51
C TRP A 318 6.50 -22.87 -10.75
N SER A 319 5.40 -22.12 -10.59
CA SER A 319 4.63 -21.58 -11.71
C SER A 319 4.11 -20.17 -11.37
N GLY A 320 3.98 -19.33 -12.38
CA GLY A 320 3.36 -18.01 -12.25
C GLY A 320 1.84 -18.09 -12.32
N TYR A 321 1.16 -17.00 -11.96
CA TYR A 321 -0.31 -16.95 -11.99
C TYR A 321 -0.87 -16.96 -13.41
N CYS A 322 -1.75 -17.93 -13.70
CA CYS A 322 -2.31 -18.15 -15.03
C CYS A 322 -3.55 -17.31 -15.35
N GLY A 323 -3.97 -16.42 -14.43
CA GLY A 323 -5.01 -15.43 -14.67
C GLY A 323 -6.33 -15.68 -13.93
N ARG A 324 -7.24 -14.70 -14.08
CA ARG A 324 -8.49 -14.55 -13.33
C ARG A 324 -9.57 -15.52 -13.79
N GLN A 325 -9.45 -16.76 -13.37
CA GLN A 325 -10.52 -17.76 -13.45
C GLN A 325 -10.86 -18.21 -12.04
N GLY A 326 -12.11 -18.55 -11.77
CA GLY A 326 -12.50 -19.18 -10.50
C GLY A 326 -11.84 -20.55 -10.36
N GLY A 327 -11.36 -20.87 -9.17
CA GLY A 327 -10.55 -22.06 -8.93
C GLY A 327 -10.51 -22.49 -7.47
N ALA A 328 -9.57 -23.36 -7.14
CA ALA A 328 -9.32 -23.83 -5.80
C ALA A 328 -7.96 -23.32 -5.32
N LEU A 329 -7.95 -22.62 -4.19
CA LEU A 329 -6.75 -22.22 -3.46
C LEU A 329 -6.47 -23.23 -2.37
N VAL A 330 -5.26 -23.79 -2.34
CA VAL A 330 -4.84 -24.82 -1.38
C VAL A 330 -3.56 -24.39 -0.68
N LEU A 331 -3.48 -24.74 0.62
CA LEU A 331 -2.33 -24.52 1.47
C LEU A 331 -1.85 -25.85 2.07
N GLY A 332 -0.55 -26.11 1.97
CA GLY A 332 0.14 -27.27 2.54
C GLY A 332 -0.14 -28.58 1.82
N GLN A 333 0.49 -28.74 0.65
CA GLN A 333 0.39 -29.92 -0.20
C GLN A 333 1.76 -30.61 -0.36
#